data_AF-V8C7B1-F1
#
_entry.id   AF-V8C7B1-F1
#
_cell.length_a   1.000
_cell.length_b   1.000
_cell.length_c   1.000
_cell.angle_alpha   90.00
_cell.angle_beta   90.00
_cell.angle_gamma   90.00
#
_symmetry.space_group_name_H-M   'P 1'
#
loop_
_entity.id
_entity.type
_entity.pdbx_description
1 polymer ?
#
loop_
_entity_poly.entity_id
_entity_poly.type
_entity_poly.pdbx_seq_one_letter_code
_entity_poly.pdbx_strand_id
1 'polypeptide(L)'
;MAEFYPFNEAGCEILYENPHFSVAFGWDKQNEYYSVGMRWSGLANPYPLSPRGDGKPQWFILHWDLAVEFLKSLKAQSSANQNAIDEAIEKLQKQQHQNLQGVKR
;
A
#
# COMPACT_ATOMS: atom_id res chain seq x y z
N MET A 1 -15.78 14.30 -7.11
CA MET A 1 -14.45 13.73 -7.42
C MET A 1 -14.46 12.30 -6.96
N ALA A 2 -14.00 11.35 -7.79
CA ALA A 2 -13.90 9.97 -7.37
C ALA A 2 -12.84 9.86 -6.26
N GLU A 3 -13.21 9.16 -5.21
CA GLU A 3 -12.47 9.06 -3.97
C GLU A 3 -11.36 8.00 -4.14
N PHE A 4 -10.12 8.44 -4.36
CA PHE A 4 -9.02 7.51 -4.58
C PHE A 4 -8.43 7.04 -3.24
N TYR A 5 -8.65 5.76 -2.95
CA TYR A 5 -7.98 5.03 -1.89
C TYR A 5 -7.24 3.85 -2.52
N PRO A 6 -5.98 3.58 -2.16
CA PRO A 6 -5.22 2.47 -2.73
C PRO A 6 -5.90 1.12 -2.52
N PHE A 7 -6.74 0.99 -1.50
CA PHE A 7 -7.36 -0.25 -1.08
C PHE A 7 -8.74 0.01 -0.47
N ASN A 8 -9.55 -1.04 -0.36
CA ASN A 8 -10.80 -1.01 0.39
C ASN A 8 -10.52 -0.73 1.88
N GLU A 9 -11.08 0.35 2.44
CA GLU A 9 -10.82 0.79 3.83
C GLU A 9 -11.10 -0.30 4.88
N ALA A 10 -12.03 -1.21 4.61
CA ALA A 10 -12.39 -2.29 5.53
C ALA A 10 -11.43 -3.50 5.51
N GLY A 11 -10.37 -3.47 4.68
CA GLY A 11 -9.53 -4.65 4.44
C GLY A 11 -8.06 -4.34 4.21
N CYS A 12 -7.56 -3.19 4.68
CA CYS A 12 -6.14 -2.89 4.60
C CYS A 12 -5.39 -3.33 5.87
N GLU A 13 -4.21 -3.93 5.66
CA GLU A 13 -3.30 -4.33 6.71
C GLU A 13 -2.12 -3.36 6.78
N ILE A 14 -1.80 -2.88 7.99
CA ILE A 14 -0.62 -2.05 8.22
C ILE A 14 0.62 -2.94 8.23
N LEU A 15 1.51 -2.70 7.27
CA LEU A 15 2.77 -3.43 7.10
C LEU A 15 3.91 -2.82 7.90
N TYR A 16 3.91 -1.49 8.00
CA TYR A 16 4.93 -0.71 8.67
C TYR A 16 4.32 0.59 9.16
N GLU A 17 4.68 1.01 10.36
CA GLU A 17 4.31 2.32 10.88
C GLU A 17 5.44 2.88 11.72
N ASN A 18 5.74 4.15 11.51
CA ASN A 18 6.64 4.92 12.36
C ASN A 18 6.09 6.36 12.53
N PRO A 19 6.77 7.23 13.29
CA PRO A 19 6.32 8.62 13.47
C PRO A 19 6.31 9.48 12.20
N HIS A 20 6.91 9.03 11.10
CA HIS A 20 6.99 9.77 9.83
C HIS A 20 5.99 9.27 8.79
N PHE A 21 5.83 7.97 8.61
CA PHE A 21 4.95 7.38 7.61
C PHE A 21 4.41 6.00 8.02
N SER A 22 3.29 5.63 7.39
CA SER A 22 2.70 4.30 7.45
C SER A 22 2.65 3.69 6.05
N VAL A 23 2.86 2.38 5.97
CA VAL A 23 2.72 1.56 4.77
C VAL A 23 1.67 0.51 5.03
N ALA A 24 0.77 0.34 4.08
CA ALA A 24 -0.32 -0.61 4.17
C ALA A 24 -0.48 -1.38 2.87
N PHE A 25 -1.12 -2.54 2.96
CA PHE A 25 -1.43 -3.41 1.85
C PHE A 25 -2.90 -3.79 1.87
N GLY A 26 -3.52 -3.88 0.71
CA GLY A 26 -4.91 -4.27 0.62
C GLY A 26 -5.38 -4.52 -0.81
N TRP A 27 -6.63 -4.95 -0.92
CA TRP A 27 -7.30 -5.16 -2.20
C TRP A 27 -7.95 -3.85 -2.69
N ASP A 28 -7.59 -3.41 -3.88
CA ASP A 28 -8.29 -2.38 -4.63
C ASP A 28 -9.50 -3.01 -5.32
N LYS A 29 -10.70 -2.72 -4.79
CA LYS A 29 -11.95 -3.26 -5.35
C LYS A 29 -12.29 -2.64 -6.70
N GLN A 30 -11.89 -1.40 -6.96
CA GLN A 30 -12.24 -0.70 -8.19
C GLN A 30 -11.41 -1.22 -9.36
N ASN A 31 -10.12 -1.48 -9.12
CA ASN A 31 -9.20 -1.93 -10.15
C ASN A 31 -8.88 -3.43 -10.10
N GLU A 32 -9.51 -4.15 -9.17
CA GLU A 32 -9.40 -5.61 -9.01
C GLU A 32 -7.96 -6.12 -8.88
N TYR A 33 -7.16 -5.45 -8.04
CA TYR A 33 -5.78 -5.86 -7.78
C TYR A 33 -5.35 -5.61 -6.32
N TYR A 34 -4.32 -6.32 -5.87
CA TYR A 34 -3.61 -6.01 -4.63
C TYR A 34 -2.66 -4.83 -4.81
N SER A 35 -2.68 -3.90 -3.86
CA SER A 35 -1.93 -2.66 -3.89
C SER A 35 -1.18 -2.43 -2.58
N VAL A 36 -0.12 -1.63 -2.67
CA VAL A 36 0.58 -1.07 -1.50
C VAL A 36 0.33 0.42 -1.47
N GLY A 37 -0.12 0.91 -0.33
CA GLY A 37 -0.30 2.34 -0.06
C GLY A 37 0.74 2.85 0.93
N MET A 38 1.15 4.09 0.76
CA MET A 38 1.96 4.83 1.73
C MET A 38 1.29 6.16 2.09
N ARG A 39 1.37 6.58 3.35
CA ARG A 39 0.93 7.90 3.81
C ARG A 39 1.87 8.44 4.88
N TRP A 40 1.81 9.74 5.13
CA TRP A 40 2.48 10.35 6.28
C TRP A 40 1.78 9.99 7.60
N SER A 41 2.57 9.86 8.66
CA SER A 41 2.09 9.70 10.03
C SER A 41 1.98 11.08 10.67
N GLY A 42 0.76 11.54 10.95
CA GLY A 42 0.53 12.83 11.61
C GLY A 42 -0.85 13.41 11.33
N LEU A 43 -1.25 14.39 12.15
CA LEU A 43 -2.40 15.24 11.89
C LEU A 43 -1.86 16.58 11.36
N ALA A 44 -2.39 16.98 10.20
CA ALA A 44 -2.06 18.11 9.32
C ALA A 44 -0.92 19.10 9.67
N ASN A 45 -0.20 19.43 8.58
CA ASN A 45 0.85 20.44 8.35
C ASN A 45 2.30 19.94 8.62
N PRO A 46 3.16 19.75 7.59
CA PRO A 46 3.04 20.17 6.19
C PRO A 46 2.51 19.10 5.19
N TYR A 47 1.98 17.98 5.68
CA TYR A 47 1.68 16.83 4.80
C TYR A 47 0.32 16.89 4.10
N PRO A 48 0.21 16.35 2.86
CA PRO A 48 -1.06 16.27 2.13
C PRO A 48 -2.14 15.50 2.89
N LEU A 49 -3.35 16.06 2.89
CA LEU A 49 -4.54 15.45 3.48
C LEU A 49 -5.45 14.84 2.42
N SER A 50 -6.26 13.90 2.87
CA SER A 50 -7.33 13.30 2.10
C SER A 50 -8.29 14.36 1.53
N PRO A 51 -8.64 14.30 0.23
CA PRO A 51 -9.59 15.23 -0.38
C PRO A 51 -11.02 15.00 0.15
N ARG A 52 -11.25 13.96 0.95
CA ARG A 52 -12.51 13.72 1.66
C ARG A 52 -12.80 14.78 2.74
N GLY A 53 -11.78 15.55 3.14
CA GLY A 53 -11.93 16.56 4.19
C GLY A 53 -12.09 15.97 5.60
N ASP A 54 -11.79 14.69 5.78
CA ASP A 54 -11.87 13.97 7.06
C ASP A 54 -10.64 14.20 7.97
N GLY A 55 -9.73 15.09 7.56
CA GLY A 55 -8.52 15.43 8.30
C GLY A 55 -7.47 14.31 8.33
N LYS A 56 -7.67 13.20 7.61
CA LYS A 56 -6.72 12.09 7.57
C LYS A 56 -5.61 12.36 6.53
N PRO A 57 -4.39 11.85 6.75
CA PRO A 57 -3.33 11.91 5.75
C PRO A 57 -3.73 11.19 4.45
N GLN A 58 -3.32 11.76 3.32
CA GLN A 58 -3.54 11.17 2.00
C GLN A 58 -2.69 9.90 1.82
N TRP A 59 -3.30 8.85 1.29
CA TRP A 59 -2.60 7.66 0.81
C TRP A 59 -2.17 7.82 -0.65
N PHE A 60 -0.99 7.30 -0.98
CA PHE A 60 -0.46 7.22 -2.33
C PHE A 60 -0.17 5.77 -2.69
N ILE A 61 -0.45 5.35 -3.93
CA ILE A 61 -0.11 4.02 -4.41
C ILE A 61 1.39 3.94 -4.69
N LEU A 62 2.02 2.87 -4.24
CA LEU A 62 3.32 2.43 -4.73
C LEU A 62 3.11 1.48 -5.92
N HIS A 63 3.68 1.81 -7.08
CA HIS A 63 3.62 0.95 -8.26
C HIS A 63 4.16 -0.44 -7.93
N TRP A 64 3.53 -1.49 -8.48
CA TRP A 64 3.85 -2.87 -8.12
C TRP A 64 5.31 -3.25 -8.37
N ASP A 65 5.96 -2.69 -9.40
CA ASP A 65 7.39 -2.85 -9.67
C ASP A 65 8.27 -2.38 -8.52
N LEU A 66 7.87 -1.29 -7.86
CA LEU A 66 8.60 -0.69 -6.75
C LEU A 66 8.19 -1.29 -5.41
N ALA A 67 6.93 -1.72 -5.30
CA ALA A 67 6.33 -2.20 -4.07
C ALA A 67 7.10 -3.40 -3.48
N VAL A 68 7.46 -4.40 -4.30
CA VAL A 68 8.13 -5.60 -3.80
C VAL A 68 9.50 -5.28 -3.19
N GLU A 69 10.35 -4.54 -3.91
CA GLU A 69 11.69 -4.19 -3.41
C GLU A 69 11.62 -3.22 -2.22
N PHE A 70 10.67 -2.29 -2.23
CA PHE A 70 10.41 -1.42 -1.10
C PHE A 70 10.00 -2.23 0.15
N LEU A 71 9.05 -3.16 0.02
CA LEU A 71 8.62 -4.00 1.14
C LEU A 71 9.75 -4.87 1.69
N LYS A 72 10.61 -5.44 0.83
CA LYS A 72 11.82 -6.16 1.27
C LYS A 72 12.75 -5.27 2.10
N SER A 73 12.92 -4.00 1.71
CA SER A 73 13.76 -3.05 2.45
C SER A 73 13.20 -2.73 3.85
N LEU A 74 11.88 -2.79 4.02
CA LEU A 74 11.22 -2.54 5.31
C LEU A 74 11.39 -3.68 6.30
N LYS A 75 11.61 -4.93 5.85
CA LYS A 75 11.75 -6.09 6.76
C LYS A 75 12.85 -5.94 7.80
N ALA A 76 13.89 -5.17 7.49
CA ALA A 76 15.01 -4.92 8.40
C ALA A 76 14.69 -3.85 9.46
N GLN A 77 13.52 -3.20 9.40
CA GLN A 77 13.15 -2.12 10.30
C GLN A 77 12.39 -2.66 11.53
N SER A 78 12.59 -2.04 12.69
CA SER A 78 12.06 -2.50 13.97
C SER A 78 10.53 -2.44 14.09
N SER A 79 9.87 -1.56 13.34
CA SER A 79 8.41 -1.40 13.35
C SER A 79 7.71 -2.09 12.18
N ALA A 80 8.41 -3.02 11.51
CA ALA A 80 7.87 -3.81 10.42
C ALA A 80 7.11 -5.03 10.93
N ASN A 81 5.90 -5.24 10.42
CA ASN A 81 5.19 -6.51 10.57
C ASN A 81 5.70 -7.48 9.51
N GLN A 82 6.74 -8.26 9.86
CA GLN A 82 7.43 -9.13 8.89
C GLN A 82 6.51 -10.16 8.25
N ASN A 83 5.59 -10.77 9.01
CA ASN A 83 4.66 -11.76 8.49
C ASN A 83 3.71 -11.13 7.46
N ALA A 84 3.13 -9.99 7.79
CA ALA A 84 2.25 -9.26 6.87
C ALA A 84 2.99 -8.82 5.60
N ILE A 85 4.26 -8.39 5.74
CA ILE A 85 5.11 -8.02 4.61
C ILE A 85 5.36 -9.24 3.71
N ASP A 86 5.66 -10.40 4.27
CA ASP A 86 5.89 -11.63 3.50
C ASP A 86 4.64 -12.07 2.75
N GLU A 87 3.47 -12.02 3.39
CA GLU A 87 2.18 -12.29 2.74
C GLU A 87 1.88 -11.29 1.61
N ALA A 88 2.16 -10.01 1.82
CA ALA A 88 1.96 -8.96 0.82
C ALA A 88 2.87 -9.20 -0.40
N ILE A 89 4.15 -9.51 -0.18
CA ILE A 89 5.11 -9.82 -1.26
C ILE A 89 4.63 -11.04 -2.05
N GLU A 90 4.20 -12.11 -1.39
CA GLU A 90 3.72 -13.32 -2.07
C GLU A 90 2.51 -13.02 -2.98
N LYS A 91 1.53 -12.26 -2.47
CA LYS A 91 0.34 -11.86 -3.23
C LYS A 91 0.70 -10.98 -4.43
N LEU A 92 1.59 -10.01 -4.26
CA LEU A 92 2.04 -9.14 -5.34
C LEU A 92 2.79 -9.92 -6.43
N GLN A 93 3.68 -10.83 -6.07
CA GLN A 93 4.43 -11.64 -7.03
C GLN A 93 3.53 -12.60 -7.81
N LYS A 94 2.55 -13.24 -7.14
CA LYS A 94 1.53 -14.08 -7.81
C LYS A 94 0.74 -13.27 -8.84
N GLN A 95 0.31 -12.06 -8.48
CA GLN A 95 -0.41 -11.16 -9.38
C GLN A 95 0.45 -10.72 -10.57
N GLN A 96 1.71 -10.33 -10.34
CA GLN A 96 2.65 -9.98 -11.42
C GLN A 96 2.81 -11.14 -12.41
N HIS A 97 2.96 -12.36 -11.90
CA HIS A 97 3.09 -13.55 -12.73
C HIS A 97 1.84 -13.80 -13.59
N GLN A 98 0.64 -13.64 -13.01
CA GLN A 98 -0.63 -13.77 -13.74
C GLN A 98 -0.79 -12.69 -14.81
N ASN A 99 -0.44 -11.43 -14.50
CA ASN A 99 -0.49 -10.33 -15.46
C ASN A 99 0.45 -10.57 -16.64
N LEU A 100 1.67 -11.06 -16.39
CA LEU A 100 2.65 -11.39 -17.43
C LEU A 100 2.22 -12.58 -18.31
N GLN A 101 1.49 -13.55 -17.75
CA GLN A 101 0.93 -14.66 -18.51
C GLN A 101 -0.30 -14.26 -19.35
N GLY A 102 -1.12 -13.33 -18.86
CA GLY A 102 -2.28 -12.80 -19.58
C GLY A 102 -1.95 -11.94 -20.79
N VAL A 103 -0.74 -11.39 -20.86
CA VAL A 103 -0.24 -10.56 -21.98
C VAL A 103 0.23 -11.41 -23.18
N LYS A 104 0.37 -12.74 -23.03
CA LYS A 104 0.64 -13.65 -24.15
C LYS A 104 -0.66 -13.95 -24.91
N ARG A 105 -1.09 -13.04 -25.78
CA ARG A 105 -2.06 -13.32 -26.86
C ARG A 105 -1.58 -12.72 -28.17
#